data_AF-A0A929GXE4-F1
#
_entry.id   AF-A0A929GXE4-F1
#
_cell.length_a   1.000
_cell.length_b   1.000
_cell.length_c   1.000
_cell.angle_alpha   90.00
_cell.angle_beta   90.00
_cell.angle_gamma   90.00
#
_symmetry.space_group_name_H-M   'P 1'
#
loop_
_entity.id
_entity.type
_entity.pdbx_description
1 polymer ?
#
loop_
_entity_poly.entity_id
_entity_poly.type
_entity_poly.pdbx_seq_one_letter_code
_entity_poly.pdbx_strand_id
1 'polypeptide(L)'
;MSDHRLENQIADEVSKGDGTVLRVAELTPFAWTRLHVFEPYTPPGVIRQELGFAWAAAKSTGLESDEGHTLLVFVRDERVVSFVMYPRDQGDFAGLHLVDGYKPENAVFVVRQK
;
A
#
# COMPACT_ATOMS: atom_id res chain seq x y z
N MET A 1 -6.37 -5.41 11.17
CA MET A 1 -5.07 -6.09 11.20
C MET A 1 -4.53 -6.11 9.78
N SER A 2 -3.21 -6.04 9.60
CA SER A 2 -2.55 -6.06 8.29
C SER A 2 -2.87 -7.36 7.54
N ASP A 3 -2.98 -7.29 6.21
CA ASP A 3 -3.19 -8.45 5.35
C ASP A 3 -1.85 -9.12 5.01
N HIS A 4 -1.39 -10.00 5.90
CA HIS A 4 -0.13 -10.72 5.74
C HIS A 4 -0.12 -11.70 4.55
N ARG A 5 -1.28 -12.13 4.06
CA ARG A 5 -1.33 -12.99 2.87
C ARG A 5 -0.94 -12.16 1.64
N LEU A 6 -1.55 -10.98 1.49
CA LEU A 6 -1.23 -10.08 0.39
C LEU A 6 0.21 -9.55 0.50
N GLU A 7 0.69 -9.25 1.72
CA GLU A 7 2.09 -8.90 1.99
C GLU A 7 3.05 -9.93 1.40
N ASN A 8 2.87 -11.21 1.71
CA ASN A 8 3.71 -12.29 1.19
C ASN A 8 3.61 -12.43 -0.33
N GLN A 9 2.41 -12.26 -0.91
CA GLN A 9 2.25 -12.32 -2.38
C GLN A 9 2.99 -11.17 -3.08
N ILE A 10 2.98 -9.97 -2.49
CA ILE A 10 3.75 -8.83 -3.02
C ILE A 10 5.25 -9.13 -2.88
N ALA A 11 5.70 -9.61 -1.72
CA ALA A 11 7.10 -9.96 -1.49
C ALA A 11 7.60 -11.05 -2.47
N ASP A 12 6.80 -12.08 -2.71
CA ASP A 12 7.10 -13.14 -3.68
C ASP A 12 7.31 -12.57 -5.10
N GLU A 13 6.43 -11.66 -5.55
CA GLU A 13 6.61 -10.98 -6.84
C GLU A 13 7.84 -10.08 -6.86
N VAL A 14 8.06 -9.27 -5.82
CA VAL A 14 9.22 -8.37 -5.75
C VAL A 14 10.54 -9.14 -5.74
N SER A 15 10.58 -10.31 -5.09
CA SER A 15 11.76 -11.17 -5.00
C SER A 15 12.25 -11.70 -6.35
N LYS A 16 11.41 -11.68 -7.40
CA LYS A 16 11.80 -12.06 -8.77
C LYS A 16 12.84 -11.11 -9.39
N GLY A 17 13.03 -9.92 -8.81
CA GLY A 17 14.15 -9.03 -9.10
C GLY A 17 13.86 -7.96 -10.15
N ASP A 18 14.93 -7.30 -10.61
CA ASP A 18 14.87 -6.14 -11.51
C ASP A 18 14.06 -6.41 -12.79
N GLY A 19 13.23 -5.45 -13.17
CA GLY A 19 12.36 -5.55 -14.34
C GLY A 19 11.08 -6.35 -14.12
N THR A 20 10.89 -6.97 -12.95
CA THR A 20 9.61 -7.61 -12.60
C THR A 20 8.51 -6.57 -12.57
N VAL A 21 7.38 -6.89 -13.22
CA VAL A 21 6.22 -6.01 -13.25
C VAL A 21 5.16 -6.51 -12.27
N LEU A 22 4.98 -5.77 -11.19
CA LEU A 22 3.99 -6.01 -10.16
C LEU A 22 2.64 -5.40 -10.57
N ARG A 23 1.63 -6.24 -10.85
CA ARG A 23 0.25 -5.81 -11.10
C ARG A 23 -0.59 -6.08 -9.87
N VAL A 24 -0.88 -5.03 -9.09
CA VAL A 24 -1.55 -5.22 -7.80
C VAL A 24 -2.97 -5.79 -7.95
N ALA A 25 -3.65 -5.47 -9.05
CA ALA A 25 -4.96 -6.05 -9.37
C ALA A 25 -4.94 -7.58 -9.54
N GLU A 26 -3.81 -8.17 -9.97
CA GLU A 26 -3.67 -9.63 -10.12
C GLU A 26 -3.40 -10.34 -8.79
N LEU A 27 -2.88 -9.62 -7.80
CA LEU A 27 -2.56 -10.16 -6.47
C LEU A 27 -3.71 -10.05 -5.47
N THR A 28 -4.72 -9.24 -5.76
CA THR A 28 -5.78 -8.90 -4.81
C THR A 28 -7.04 -9.73 -5.10
N PRO A 29 -7.41 -10.70 -4.22
CA PRO A 29 -8.60 -11.54 -4.43
C PRO A 29 -9.92 -10.85 -4.06
N PHE A 30 -9.91 -9.52 -3.95
CA PHE A 30 -11.03 -8.70 -3.50
C PHE A 30 -11.16 -7.47 -4.39
N ALA A 31 -12.36 -6.90 -4.42
CA ALA A 31 -12.64 -5.71 -5.22
C ALA A 31 -12.25 -4.42 -4.46
N TRP A 32 -11.51 -3.54 -5.15
CA TRP A 32 -11.11 -2.22 -4.69
C TRP A 32 -11.13 -1.23 -5.86
N THR A 33 -11.25 0.06 -5.57
CA THR A 33 -11.29 1.15 -6.56
C THR A 33 -10.08 2.06 -6.46
N ARG A 34 -9.48 2.20 -5.26
CA ARG A 34 -8.26 2.96 -5.03
C ARG A 34 -7.24 2.19 -4.18
N LEU A 35 -5.97 2.33 -4.52
CA LEU A 35 -4.82 1.96 -3.71
C LEU A 35 -4.08 3.26 -3.35
N HIS A 36 -4.02 3.56 -2.06
CA HIS A 36 -3.17 4.64 -1.53
C HIS A 36 -1.87 4.05 -0.98
N VAL A 37 -0.77 4.74 -1.24
CA VAL A 37 0.56 4.39 -0.72
C VAL A 37 0.98 5.51 0.21
N PHE A 38 1.04 5.24 1.50
CA PHE A 38 1.51 6.20 2.50
C PHE A 38 2.93 5.86 2.92
N GLU A 39 3.76 6.89 2.95
CA GLU A 39 5.17 6.78 3.32
C GLU A 39 5.34 6.60 4.83
N PRO A 40 6.50 6.08 5.27
CA PRO A 40 6.97 6.24 6.64
C PRO A 40 6.64 7.59 7.24
N TYR A 41 6.37 7.61 8.55
CA TYR A 41 6.09 8.82 9.31
C TYR A 41 4.83 9.60 8.90
N THR A 42 3.96 9.04 8.05
CA THR A 42 2.70 9.69 7.69
C THR A 42 1.72 9.68 8.87
N PRO A 43 1.27 10.85 9.38
CA PRO A 43 0.35 10.89 10.52
C PRO A 43 -1.06 10.37 10.19
N PRO A 44 -1.79 9.76 11.15
CA PRO A 44 -3.15 9.27 10.93
C PRO A 44 -4.13 10.34 10.45
N GLY A 45 -3.89 11.61 10.80
CA GLY A 45 -4.69 12.74 10.33
C GLY A 45 -4.55 12.96 8.82
N VAL A 46 -3.33 12.85 8.29
CA VAL A 46 -3.04 12.98 6.85
C VAL A 46 -3.66 11.82 6.08
N ILE A 47 -3.52 10.58 6.60
CA ILE A 47 -4.15 9.39 6.02
C ILE A 47 -5.66 9.59 5.87
N ARG A 48 -6.36 10.00 6.94
CA ARG A 48 -7.82 10.22 6.90
C ARG A 48 -8.22 11.36 5.97
N GLN A 49 -7.43 12.45 5.94
CA GLN A 49 -7.68 13.57 5.06
C GLN A 49 -7.60 13.14 3.59
N GLU A 50 -6.59 12.35 3.23
CA GLU A 50 -6.42 11.88 1.86
C GLU A 50 -7.46 10.84 1.46
N LEU A 51 -7.81 9.93 2.37
CA LEU A 51 -8.89 8.97 2.12
C LEU A 51 -10.25 9.66 1.93
N GLY A 52 -10.44 10.86 2.48
CA GLY A 52 -11.70 11.61 2.43
C GLY A 52 -12.77 11.11 3.42
N PHE A 53 -12.44 10.10 4.24
CA PHE A 53 -13.34 9.54 5.25
C PHE A 53 -12.60 9.09 6.52
N ALA A 54 -13.35 8.89 7.59
CA ALA A 54 -12.79 8.40 8.84
C ALA A 54 -12.42 6.91 8.73
N TRP A 55 -11.13 6.61 8.92
CA TRP A 55 -10.65 5.25 9.09
C TRP A 55 -10.04 5.07 10.48
N ALA A 56 -10.72 4.35 11.36
CA ALA A 56 -10.32 4.19 12.76
C ALA A 56 -8.97 3.48 12.91
N ALA A 57 -8.66 2.52 12.02
CA ALA A 57 -7.43 1.76 12.10
C ALA A 57 -6.18 2.55 11.69
N ALA A 58 -6.33 3.75 11.10
CA ALA A 58 -5.20 4.60 10.72
C ALA A 58 -4.26 4.93 11.89
N LYS A 59 -4.78 5.02 13.13
CA LYS A 59 -3.95 5.23 14.33
C LYS A 59 -3.28 3.94 14.81
N SER A 60 -3.94 2.79 14.62
CA SER A 60 -3.41 1.50 15.05
C SER A 60 -2.34 0.93 14.11
N THR A 61 -2.11 1.55 12.94
CA THR A 61 -1.01 1.15 12.06
C THR A 61 0.35 1.58 12.62
N GLY A 62 0.41 2.65 13.42
CA GLY A 62 1.65 3.18 14.00
C GLY A 62 2.61 3.82 12.99
N LEU A 63 2.14 4.05 11.75
CA LEU A 63 2.95 4.54 10.63
C LEU A 63 3.64 5.87 10.94
N GLU A 64 3.02 6.74 11.76
CA GLU A 64 3.59 8.03 12.16
C GLU A 64 4.94 7.96 12.88
N SER A 65 5.30 6.77 13.37
CA SER A 65 6.54 6.49 14.10
C SER A 65 7.33 5.33 13.49
N ASP A 66 6.97 4.89 12.29
CA ASP A 66 7.56 3.75 11.61
C ASP A 66 8.39 4.19 10.40
N GLU A 67 9.70 3.90 10.43
CA GLU A 67 10.59 4.08 9.27
C GLU A 67 10.73 2.87 8.37
N GLY A 68 10.42 1.68 8.90
CA GLY A 68 10.63 0.41 8.25
C GLY A 68 9.54 0.03 7.27
N HIS A 69 8.37 0.66 7.33
CA HIS A 69 7.21 0.26 6.54
C HIS A 69 6.61 1.39 5.71
N THR A 70 6.06 0.98 4.57
CA THR A 70 5.06 1.77 3.83
C THR A 70 3.69 1.18 4.10
N LEU A 71 2.65 2.00 4.07
CA LEU A 71 1.28 1.53 4.25
C LEU A 71 0.54 1.55 2.91
N LEU A 72 0.14 0.37 2.45
CA LEU A 72 -0.70 0.19 1.27
C LEU A 72 -2.16 0.07 1.73
N VAL A 73 -3.03 1.00 1.35
CA VAL A 73 -4.45 1.02 1.75
C VAL A 73 -5.34 0.83 0.54
N PHE A 74 -6.13 -0.24 0.55
CA PHE A 74 -7.09 -0.56 -0.50
C PHE A 74 -8.48 -0.06 -0.09
N VAL A 75 -9.08 0.76 -0.93
CA VAL A 75 -10.36 1.42 -0.69
C VAL A 75 -11.39 0.98 -1.72
N ARG A 76 -12.64 0.81 -1.28
CA ARG A 76 -13.83 0.68 -2.11
C ARG A 76 -14.98 1.41 -1.43
N ASP A 77 -15.74 2.22 -2.18
CA ASP A 77 -16.97 2.87 -1.70
C ASP A 77 -16.79 3.54 -0.33
N GLU A 78 -15.78 4.40 -0.19
CA GLU A 78 -15.44 5.13 1.04
C GLU A 78 -15.14 4.24 2.26
N ARG A 79 -14.62 3.03 1.99
CA ARG A 79 -14.24 2.08 3.03
C ARG A 79 -12.92 1.42 2.69
N VAL A 80 -12.06 1.28 3.69
CA VAL A 80 -10.87 0.42 3.59
C VAL A 80 -11.30 -1.05 3.58
N VAL A 81 -11.01 -1.75 2.49
CA VAL A 81 -11.32 -3.18 2.29
C VAL A 81 -10.16 -4.09 2.67
N SER A 82 -8.93 -3.61 2.54
CA SER A 82 -7.72 -4.27 3.03
C SER A 82 -6.60 -3.24 3.21
N PHE A 83 -5.58 -3.57 3.99
CA PHE A 83 -4.36 -2.78 4.08
C PHE A 83 -3.15 -3.67 4.40
N VAL A 84 -1.97 -3.23 3.97
CA VAL A 84 -0.70 -3.91 4.21
C VAL A 84 0.30 -2.91 4.77
N MET A 85 0.87 -3.23 5.94
CA MET A 85 2.12 -2.62 6.40
C MET A 85 3.28 -3.34 5.72
N TYR A 86 3.79 -2.80 4.63
CA TYR A 86 4.78 -3.47 3.78
C TYR A 86 6.21 -3.10 4.20
N PRO A 87 7.07 -4.07 4.57
CA PRO A 87 8.46 -3.82 4.95
C PRO A 87 9.29 -3.30 3.77
N ARG A 88 9.99 -2.19 3.99
CA ARG A 88 10.78 -1.50 2.94
C ARG A 88 12.05 -2.28 2.54
N ASP A 89 12.50 -3.20 3.37
CA ASP A 89 13.62 -4.10 3.09
C ASP A 89 13.25 -5.26 2.14
N GLN A 90 11.96 -5.50 1.91
CA GLN A 90 11.42 -6.45 0.93
C GLN A 90 10.95 -5.78 -0.36
N GLY A 91 11.26 -4.49 -0.53
CA GLY A 91 10.78 -3.63 -1.60
C GLY A 91 10.31 -2.30 -1.03
N ASP A 92 10.78 -1.19 -1.59
CA ASP A 92 10.47 0.14 -1.06
C ASP A 92 9.41 0.83 -1.93
N PHE A 93 8.20 0.97 -1.40
CA PHE A 93 7.13 1.74 -2.04
C PHE A 93 7.20 3.25 -1.69
N ALA A 94 8.17 3.69 -0.87
CA ALA A 94 8.34 5.11 -0.59
C ALA A 94 8.67 5.88 -1.89
N GLY A 95 8.11 7.08 -2.03
CA GLY A 95 8.17 7.86 -3.27
C GLY A 95 7.13 7.46 -4.31
N LEU A 96 6.30 6.44 -4.07
CA LEU A 96 5.18 6.04 -4.93
C LEU A 96 3.84 6.58 -4.42
N HIS A 97 3.86 7.65 -3.62
CA HIS A 97 2.63 8.37 -3.26
C HIS A 97 1.99 8.97 -4.53
N LEU A 98 0.67 8.83 -4.64
CA LEU A 98 -0.11 9.43 -5.71
C LEU A 98 -1.37 10.05 -5.11
N VAL A 99 -1.59 11.34 -5.39
CA VAL A 99 -2.83 12.04 -5.03
C VAL A 99 -4.02 11.30 -5.62
N ASP A 100 -5.06 11.08 -4.81
CA ASP A 100 -6.26 10.27 -5.10
C ASP A 100 -6.01 8.77 -5.32
N GLY A 101 -4.78 8.28 -5.14
CA GLY A 101 -4.42 6.87 -5.23
C GLY A 101 -4.51 6.26 -6.64
N TYR A 102 -3.92 5.07 -6.79
CA TYR A 102 -3.96 4.28 -8.01
C TYR A 102 -5.32 3.59 -8.17
N LYS A 103 -5.82 3.49 -9.39
CA LYS A 103 -6.91 2.59 -9.77
C LYS A 103 -6.36 1.20 -10.11
N PRO A 104 -7.18 0.14 -10.13
CA PRO A 104 -6.75 -1.20 -10.54
C PRO A 104 -5.98 -1.23 -11.86
N GLU A 105 -6.41 -0.47 -12.86
CA GLU A 105 -5.79 -0.42 -14.18
C GLU A 105 -4.41 0.26 -14.22
N ASN A 106 -4.04 1.06 -13.22
CA ASN A 106 -2.78 1.80 -13.19
C ASN A 106 -1.90 1.54 -11.95
N ALA A 107 -2.32 0.66 -11.04
CA ALA A 107 -1.50 0.14 -9.95
C ALA A 107 -0.53 -0.94 -10.47
N VAL A 108 0.36 -0.51 -11.38
CA VAL A 108 1.36 -1.33 -12.05
C VAL A 108 2.72 -0.74 -11.75
N PHE A 109 3.56 -1.51 -11.07
CA PHE A 109 4.88 -1.08 -10.62
C PHE A 109 5.97 -1.95 -11.25
N VAL A 110 7.16 -1.38 -11.42
CA VAL A 110 8.33 -2.12 -11.92
C VAL A 110 9.38 -2.15 -10.83
N VAL A 111 9.81 -3.34 -10.46
CA VAL A 111 10.90 -3.55 -9.50
C VAL A 111 12.19 -3.00 -10.13
N ARG A 112 12.88 -2.15 -9.38
CA ARG A 112 14.17 -1.58 -9.76
C ARG A 112 15.21 -1.91 -8.72
N GLN A 113 16.31 -2.52 -9.12
CA GLN A 113 17.50 -2.61 -8.26
C GLN A 113 18.29 -1.30 -8.36
N LYS A 114 18.72 -0.78 -7.22
CA LYS A 114 19.64 0.36 -7.13
C LYS A 114 21.08 -0.13 -7.04
#